data_AF-A0A8T6P298-F1
#
_entry.id   AF-A0A8T6P298-F1
#
_cell.length_a   1.000
_cell.length_b   1.000
_cell.length_c   1.000
_cell.angle_alpha   90.00
_cell.angle_beta   90.00
_cell.angle_gamma   90.00
#
_symmetry.space_group_name_H-M   'P 1'
#
loop_
_entity.id
_entity.type
_entity.pdbx_description
1 polymer ?
#
loop_
_entity_poly.entity_id
_entity_poly.type
_entity_poly.pdbx_seq_one_letter_code
_entity_poly.pdbx_strand_id
1 'polypeptide(L)'
;MSTFLFKLSREQQRAYKQWRDQIDERVFFDQIETGKDWRGMDLPYSVRETLRQRKLRRIHQPWYGMNQDAYTFMFTPTRLGMVVRVRNVHYGDELDLSEEL
;
A
#
# COMPACT_ATOMS: atom_id res chain seq x y z
N MET A 1 7.29 -22.58 -21.29
CA MET A 1 7.36 -21.24 -20.67
C MET A 1 8.14 -21.37 -19.38
N SER A 2 9.19 -20.58 -19.21
CA SER A 2 9.95 -20.55 -17.97
C SER A 2 9.37 -19.47 -17.07
N THR A 3 8.91 -19.84 -15.87
CA THR A 3 8.42 -18.90 -14.86
C THR A 3 9.61 -18.38 -14.06
N PHE A 4 9.76 -17.05 -13.99
CA PHE A 4 10.74 -16.42 -13.10
C PHE A 4 10.05 -16.00 -11.80
N LEU A 5 10.51 -16.55 -10.68
CA LEU A 5 10.06 -16.16 -9.35
C LEU A 5 10.99 -15.08 -8.80
N PHE A 6 10.49 -13.85 -8.68
CA PHE A 6 11.20 -12.78 -8.00
C PHE A 6 10.75 -12.71 -6.54
N LYS A 7 11.70 -12.71 -5.61
CA LYS A 7 11.44 -12.65 -4.17
C LYS A 7 12.22 -11.51 -3.55
N LEU A 8 11.50 -10.60 -2.89
CA LEU A 8 12.11 -9.55 -2.09
C LEU A 8 12.97 -10.16 -0.97
N SER A 9 14.14 -9.56 -0.71
CA SER A 9 14.98 -9.88 0.44
C SER A 9 14.26 -9.53 1.75
N ARG A 10 14.78 -10.04 2.88
CA ARG A 10 14.19 -9.74 4.20
C ARG A 10 14.26 -8.25 4.55
N GLU A 11 15.24 -7.53 4.02
CA GLU A 11 15.40 -6.10 4.24
C GLU A 11 14.40 -5.31 3.40
N GLN A 12 14.28 -5.64 2.11
CA GLN A 12 13.25 -5.09 1.24
C GLN A 12 11.83 -5.34 1.78
N GLN A 13 11.55 -6.55 2.29
CA GLN A 13 10.25 -6.86 2.91
C GLN A 13 9.99 -6.01 4.16
N ARG A 14 11.01 -5.78 4.99
CA ARG A 14 10.90 -4.93 6.19
C ARG A 14 10.68 -3.47 5.83
N ALA A 15 11.47 -2.94 4.88
CA ALA A 15 11.33 -1.58 4.38
C ALA A 15 9.94 -1.37 3.78
N TYR A 16 9.48 -2.28 2.92
CA TYR A 16 8.14 -2.25 2.34
C TYR A 16 7.06 -2.26 3.42
N LYS A 17 7.16 -3.16 4.41
CA LYS A 17 6.16 -3.24 5.48
C LYS A 17 6.09 -1.94 6.27
N GLN A 18 7.23 -1.39 6.69
CA GLN A 18 7.26 -0.14 7.46
C GLN A 18 6.66 1.03 6.68
N TRP A 19 7.07 1.20 5.43
CA TRP A 19 6.55 2.23 4.55
C TRP A 19 5.05 2.07 4.29
N ARG A 20 4.60 0.84 4.03
CA ARG A 20 3.19 0.52 3.87
C ARG A 20 2.38 0.84 5.12
N ASP A 21 2.87 0.46 6.31
CA ASP A 21 2.15 0.70 7.57
C ASP A 21 1.93 2.22 7.78
N GLN A 22 2.91 3.06 7.42
CA GLN A 22 2.80 4.52 7.50
C GLN A 22 1.75 5.07 6.52
N ILE A 23 1.72 4.57 5.28
CA ILE A 23 0.74 5.00 4.29
C ILE A 23 -0.67 4.51 4.65
N ASP A 24 -0.80 3.24 5.03
CA ASP A 24 -2.07 2.64 5.43
C ASP A 24 -2.67 3.40 6.62
N GLU A 25 -1.83 3.82 7.58
CA GLU A 25 -2.23 4.69 8.69
C GLU A 25 -2.76 6.06 8.22
N ARG A 26 -2.02 6.74 7.34
CA ARG A 26 -2.45 8.04 6.78
C ARG A 26 -3.78 7.92 6.04
N VAL A 27 -3.90 6.96 5.13
CA VAL A 27 -5.16 6.71 4.40
C VAL A 27 -6.30 6.40 5.37
N PHE A 28 -6.04 5.57 6.37
CA PHE A 28 -7.06 5.15 7.33
C PHE A 28 -7.65 6.34 8.10
N PHE A 29 -6.80 7.25 8.58
CA PHE A 29 -7.27 8.43 9.30
C PHE A 29 -8.00 9.41 8.39
N ASP A 30 -7.49 9.67 7.18
CA ASP A 30 -8.16 10.53 6.20
C ASP A 30 -9.56 10.01 5.85
N GLN A 31 -9.71 8.69 5.68
CA GLN A 31 -11.01 8.05 5.42
C GLN A 31 -11.99 8.18 6.59
N ILE A 32 -11.49 8.15 7.83
CA ILE A 32 -12.32 8.35 9.03
C ILE A 32 -12.75 9.80 9.18
N GLU A 33 -11.86 10.73 8.91
CA GLU A 33 -12.12 12.17 9.04
C GLU A 33 -13.06 12.66 7.94
N THR A 34 -12.76 12.32 6.69
CA THR A 34 -13.51 12.81 5.52
C THR A 34 -14.74 11.97 5.22
N GLY A 35 -14.74 10.68 5.60
CA GLY A 35 -15.75 9.72 5.17
C GLY A 35 -15.67 9.36 3.68
N LYS A 36 -14.55 9.66 3.01
CA LYS A 36 -14.37 9.52 1.55
C LYS A 36 -13.24 8.56 1.19
N ASP A 37 -13.31 8.01 -0.02
CA ASP A 37 -12.21 7.25 -0.61
C ASP A 37 -11.18 8.14 -1.31
N TRP A 38 -10.17 7.50 -1.92
CA TRP A 38 -9.09 8.18 -2.63
C TRP A 38 -9.52 8.95 -3.89
N ARG A 39 -10.72 8.66 -4.39
CA ARG A 39 -11.32 9.36 -5.53
C ARG A 39 -12.20 10.52 -5.06
N GLY A 40 -12.30 10.76 -3.75
CA GLY A 40 -13.19 11.73 -3.14
C GLY A 40 -14.67 11.30 -3.08
N MET A 41 -14.96 10.03 -3.38
CA MET A 41 -16.31 9.47 -3.31
C MET A 41 -16.67 9.07 -1.88
N ASP A 42 -17.94 9.23 -1.51
CA ASP A 42 -18.39 8.88 -0.16
C ASP A 42 -18.29 7.38 0.09
N LEU A 43 -17.73 7.02 1.25
CA LEU A 43 -17.64 5.64 1.68
C LEU A 43 -19.04 5.13 2.10
N PRO A 44 -19.43 3.91 1.69
CA PRO A 44 -20.66 3.28 2.15
C PRO A 44 -20.72 3.25 3.68
N TYR A 45 -21.94 3.36 4.23
CA TYR A 45 -22.14 3.35 5.69
C TYR A 45 -21.48 2.14 6.37
N SER A 46 -21.62 0.95 5.78
CA SER A 46 -21.00 -0.29 6.30
C SER A 46 -19.47 -0.21 6.35
N VAL A 47 -18.84 0.45 5.38
CA VAL A 47 -17.39 0.66 5.35
C VAL A 47 -16.97 1.64 6.44
N ARG A 48 -17.69 2.76 6.58
CA ARG A 48 -17.43 3.75 7.63
C ARG A 48 -17.55 3.16 9.03
N GLU A 49 -18.59 2.35 9.28
CA GLU A 49 -18.74 1.63 10.54
C GLU A 49 -17.58 0.65 10.78
N THR A 50 -17.18 -0.09 9.74
CA THR A 50 -16.01 -0.98 9.83
C THR A 50 -14.74 -0.22 10.20
N LEU A 51 -14.48 0.93 9.57
CA LEU A 51 -13.32 1.77 9.89
C LEU A 51 -13.38 2.30 11.33
N ARG A 52 -14.55 2.72 11.81
CA ARG A 52 -14.75 3.15 13.21
C ARG A 52 -14.44 2.02 14.20
N GLN A 53 -14.93 0.81 13.93
CA GLN A 53 -14.64 -0.36 14.77
C GLN A 53 -13.15 -0.72 14.75
N ARG A 54 -12.49 -0.62 13.60
CA ARG A 54 -11.04 -0.81 13.48
C ARG A 54 -10.25 0.23 14.27
N LYS A 55 -10.69 1.49 14.27
CA LYS A 55 -10.07 2.58 15.06
C LYS A 55 -10.12 2.28 16.55
N LEU A 56 -11.27 1.82 17.06
CA LEU A 56 -11.43 1.41 18.46
C LEU A 56 -10.47 0.27 18.85
N ARG A 57 -10.15 -0.61 17.90
CA ARG A 57 -9.21 -1.73 18.07
C ARG A 57 -7.76 -1.37 17.77
N ARG A 58 -7.45 -0.11 17.41
CA ARG A 58 -6.12 0.34 16.97
C ARG A 58 -5.58 -0.45 15.78
N ILE A 59 -6.47 -0.81 14.85
CA ILE A 59 -6.13 -1.49 13.59
C ILE A 59 -6.20 -0.46 12.48
N HIS A 60 -5.05 -0.04 11.94
CA HIS A 60 -4.97 0.97 10.89
C HIS A 60 -5.08 0.32 9.50
N GLN A 61 -6.23 -0.30 9.24
CA GLN A 61 -6.51 -0.95 7.97
C GLN A 61 -7.52 -0.11 7.17
N PRO A 62 -7.06 0.66 6.16
CA PRO A 62 -7.92 1.45 5.30
C PRO A 62 -8.78 0.57 4.39
N TRP A 63 -9.68 1.22 3.65
CA TRP A 63 -10.46 0.59 2.59
C TRP A 63 -9.90 0.99 1.21
N TYR A 64 -9.49 0.00 0.43
CA TYR A 64 -8.95 0.20 -0.92
C TYR A 64 -9.86 -0.34 -2.04
N GLY A 65 -11.17 -0.38 -1.78
CA GLY A 65 -12.11 -1.00 -2.72
C GLY A 65 -12.26 -2.51 -2.51
N MET A 66 -12.98 -3.14 -3.44
CA MET A 66 -13.35 -4.55 -3.36
C MET A 66 -12.15 -5.49 -3.48
N ASN A 67 -11.19 -5.16 -4.34
CA ASN A 67 -9.99 -5.99 -4.57
C ASN A 67 -8.87 -5.71 -3.56
N GLN A 68 -9.00 -4.66 -2.75
CA GLN A 68 -7.96 -4.20 -1.80
C GLN A 68 -6.61 -3.87 -2.46
N ASP A 69 -6.60 -3.62 -3.78
CA ASP A 69 -5.39 -3.29 -4.53
C ASP A 69 -5.05 -1.81 -4.35
N ALA A 70 -3.97 -1.55 -3.62
CA ALA A 70 -3.52 -0.19 -3.33
C ALA A 70 -2.06 0.09 -3.68
N TYR A 71 -1.31 -0.96 -4.03
CA TYR A 71 0.12 -0.89 -4.21
C TYR A 71 0.50 -1.56 -5.52
N THR A 72 1.11 -0.79 -6.42
CA THR A 72 1.59 -1.27 -7.70
C THR A 72 3.09 -1.54 -7.60
N PHE A 73 3.49 -2.80 -7.80
CA PHE A 73 4.89 -3.19 -7.88
C PHE A 73 5.38 -3.07 -9.33
N MET A 74 6.53 -2.42 -9.50
CA MET A 74 7.19 -2.22 -10.78
C MET A 74 8.57 -2.86 -10.72
N PHE A 75 8.84 -3.80 -11.61
CA PHE A 75 10.11 -4.52 -11.72
C PHE A 75 10.74 -4.17 -13.07
N THR A 76 11.87 -3.47 -13.04
CA THR A 76 12.57 -3.03 -14.25
C THR A 76 13.96 -3.66 -14.30
N PRO A 77 14.20 -4.65 -15.20
CA PRO A 77 15.53 -5.20 -15.38
C PRO A 77 16.45 -4.17 -16.01
N THR A 78 17.67 -4.06 -15.50
CA THR A 78 18.72 -3.18 -16.02
C THR A 78 20.01 -3.99 -16.25
N ARG A 79 21.02 -3.37 -16.86
CA ARG A 79 22.35 -4.00 -17.03
C ARG A 79 23.07 -4.27 -15.70
N LEU A 80 22.72 -3.52 -14.67
CA LEU A 80 23.37 -3.57 -13.36
C LEU A 80 22.62 -4.51 -12.41
N GLY A 81 21.30 -4.61 -12.54
CA GLY A 81 20.47 -5.44 -11.69
C GLY A 81 18.98 -5.22 -11.93
N MET A 82 18.14 -5.61 -10.97
CA MET A 82 16.70 -5.36 -11.00
C MET A 82 16.36 -4.12 -10.17
N VAL A 83 15.74 -3.12 -10.80
CA VAL A 83 15.13 -2.00 -10.07
C VAL A 83 13.73 -2.42 -9.61
N VAL A 84 13.46 -2.25 -8.33
CA VAL A 84 12.18 -2.60 -7.71
C VAL A 84 11.56 -1.37 -7.10
N ARG A 85 10.37 -0.99 -7.56
CA ARG A 85 9.63 0.15 -7.00
C ARG A 85 8.22 -0.25 -6.63
N VAL A 86 7.70 0.40 -5.59
CA VAL A 86 6.31 0.24 -5.16
C VAL A 86 5.67 1.61 -5.13
N ARG A 87 4.52 1.77 -5.78
CA ARG A 87 3.73 2.99 -5.76
C ARG A 87 2.41 2.75 -5.04
N ASN A 88 2.06 3.64 -4.11
CA ASN A 88 0.71 3.69 -3.55
C ASN A 88 -0.24 4.42 -4.51
N VAL A 89 -1.39 3.82 -4.81
CA VAL A 89 -2.35 4.39 -5.79
C VAL A 89 -3.15 5.56 -5.24
N HIS A 90 -3.24 5.71 -3.91
CA HIS A 90 -4.04 6.74 -3.26
C HIS A 90 -3.35 8.11 -3.36
N TYR A 91 -2.10 8.15 -2.95
CA TYR A 91 -1.33 9.39 -2.83
C TYR A 91 -0.21 9.52 -3.86
N GLY A 92 0.12 8.44 -4.57
CA GLY A 92 1.22 8.41 -5.52
C GLY A 92 2.60 8.30 -4.88
N ASP A 93 2.72 8.14 -3.55
CA ASP A 93 4.02 7.92 -2.91
C ASP A 93 4.69 6.68 -3.50
N GLU A 94 6.00 6.78 -3.64
CA GLU A 94 6.85 5.71 -4.14
C GLU A 94 7.88 5.31 -3.10
N LEU A 95 8.16 4.01 -3.07
CA LEU A 95 9.29 3.43 -2.38
C LEU A 95 10.19 2.74 -3.40
N ASP A 96 11.46 3.13 -3.43
CA ASP A 96 12.50 2.37 -4.11
C ASP A 96 13.00 1.26 -3.18
N LEU A 97 12.87 0.03 -3.63
CA LEU A 97 13.31 -1.19 -2.95
C LEU A 97 14.55 -1.79 -3.63
N SER A 98 15.16 -1.10 -4.59
CA SER A 98 16.35 -1.62 -5.28
C SER A 98 17.49 -1.80 -4.28
N GLU A 99 18.19 -2.94 -4.36
CA GLU A 99 19.42 -3.15 -3.60
C GLU A 99 20.56 -2.38 -4.29
N GLU A 100 21.39 -1.68 -3.51
CA GLU A 100 22.66 -1.18 -3.99
C GLU A 100 23.55 -2.37 -4.37
N LEU A 101 24.21 -2.29 -5.52
CA LEU A 101 25.08 -3.33 -6.07
C LEU A 101 26.50 -3.22 -5.53
#